data_AF-A0A2V5X5E8-F1
#
_entry.id   AF-A0A2V5X5E8-F1
#
_cell.length_a   1.000
_cell.length_b   1.000
_cell.length_c   1.000
_cell.angle_alpha   90.00
_cell.angle_beta   90.00
_cell.angle_gamma   90.00
#
_symmetry.space_group_name_H-M   'P 1'
#
loop_
_entity.id
_entity.type
_entity.pdbx_description
1 polymer ?
#
loop_
_entity_poly.entity_id
_entity_poly.type
_entity_poly.pdbx_seq_one_letter_code
_entity_poly.pdbx_strand_id
1 'polypeptide(L)'
;MGAIGVSSLILLLAAGCLAPPKIHSWQIPSDQSSILAEASRWAPLLTNHYVRVDEGKRSQAVALLQDQSFALVDREQAAAFARGFTPPPSNDLRPYLVRGVNYGGRPSYTLLRFDEPTNRLLVQQATYDGEMLWPTRWVMEPNALIVYLARPPSAVYPDGILGGDAIFRGKNWRALDHR
;
A
#
# COMPACT_ATOMS: atom_id res chain seq x y z
N MET A 1 -17.90 32.33 -37.70
CA MET A 1 -17.99 30.87 -37.44
C MET A 1 -16.74 30.45 -36.69
N GLY A 2 -16.80 30.23 -35.38
CA GLY A 2 -15.62 29.89 -34.59
C GLY A 2 -15.91 29.91 -33.10
N ALA A 3 -16.72 28.97 -32.62
CA ALA A 3 -17.03 28.86 -31.19
C ALA A 3 -17.51 27.46 -30.76
N ILE A 4 -17.17 26.39 -31.49
CA ILE A 4 -17.65 25.03 -31.16
C ILE A 4 -16.49 24.11 -30.71
N GLY A 5 -15.23 24.50 -30.94
CA GLY A 5 -14.06 23.68 -30.60
C GLY A 5 -13.56 23.79 -29.16
N VAL A 6 -13.87 24.88 -28.45
CA VAL A 6 -13.29 25.16 -27.12
C VAL A 6 -14.11 24.51 -26.00
N SER A 7 -15.43 24.36 -26.19
CA SER A 7 -16.31 23.78 -25.16
C SER A 7 -16.08 22.28 -24.95
N SER A 8 -15.74 21.51 -25.98
CA SER A 8 -15.51 20.07 -25.86
C SER A 8 -14.21 19.72 -25.12
N LEU A 9 -13.16 20.55 -25.26
CA LEU A 9 -11.89 20.36 -24.55
C LEU A 9 -12.03 20.67 -23.05
N ILE A 10 -12.80 21.71 -22.71
CA ILE A 10 -13.11 22.08 -21.32
C ILE A 10 -13.98 21.02 -20.64
N LEU A 11 -14.93 20.42 -21.37
CA LEU A 11 -15.77 19.32 -20.87
C LEU A 11 -14.99 18.01 -20.62
N LEU A 12 -14.02 17.67 -21.48
CA LEU A 12 -13.14 16.52 -21.29
C LEU A 12 -12.17 16.72 -20.13
N LEU A 13 -11.66 17.94 -19.95
CA LEU A 13 -10.87 18.32 -18.77
C LEU A 13 -11.72 18.26 -17.51
N ALA A 14 -12.92 18.83 -17.48
CA ALA A 14 -13.77 18.80 -16.28
C ALA A 14 -14.19 17.37 -15.86
N ALA A 15 -14.40 16.46 -16.82
CA ALA A 15 -14.73 15.06 -16.54
C ALA A 15 -13.52 14.25 -16.02
N GLY A 16 -12.29 14.63 -16.38
CA GLY A 16 -11.05 13.99 -15.91
C GLY A 16 -10.46 14.61 -14.64
N CYS A 17 -10.60 15.93 -14.47
CA CYS A 17 -9.98 16.72 -13.38
C CYS A 17 -10.66 16.56 -12.02
N LEU A 18 -11.91 16.07 -11.98
CA LEU A 18 -12.69 15.95 -10.75
C LEU A 18 -13.13 14.52 -10.45
N ALA A 19 -12.69 13.54 -11.25
CA ALA A 19 -13.00 12.15 -10.99
C ALA A 19 -12.25 11.72 -9.72
N PRO A 20 -12.95 11.35 -8.62
CA PRO A 20 -12.29 10.88 -7.43
C PRO A 20 -11.43 9.65 -7.77
N PRO A 21 -10.31 9.44 -7.07
CA PRO A 21 -9.49 8.26 -7.28
C PRO A 21 -10.34 7.00 -7.20
N LYS A 22 -10.10 6.04 -8.10
CA LYS A 22 -10.83 4.77 -8.07
C LYS A 22 -10.26 3.93 -6.93
N ILE A 23 -11.05 3.76 -5.88
CA ILE A 23 -10.73 2.96 -4.70
C ILE A 23 -11.09 1.49 -4.95
N HIS A 24 -10.25 0.57 -4.48
CA HIS A 24 -10.56 -0.85 -4.47
C HIS A 24 -11.47 -1.22 -3.28
N SER A 25 -12.37 -2.19 -3.45
CA SER A 25 -13.30 -2.64 -2.39
C SER A 25 -12.61 -3.19 -1.13
N TRP A 26 -11.32 -3.52 -1.22
CA TRP A 26 -10.52 -4.00 -0.10
C TRP A 26 -9.78 -2.89 0.64
N GLN A 27 -9.75 -1.66 0.12
CA GLN A 27 -9.19 -0.53 0.85
C GLN A 27 -10.05 -0.27 2.09
N ILE A 28 -9.41 0.12 3.19
CA ILE A 28 -10.10 0.77 4.31
C ILE A 28 -10.87 1.97 3.74
N PRO A 29 -12.21 1.93 3.66
CA PRO A 29 -12.97 3.06 3.17
C PRO A 29 -12.79 4.21 4.16
N SER A 30 -12.88 5.44 3.65
CA SER A 30 -12.62 6.67 4.43
C SER A 30 -13.54 6.84 5.64
N ASP A 31 -14.65 6.09 5.71
CA ASP A 31 -15.57 6.00 6.85
C ASP A 31 -15.08 5.07 7.98
N GLN A 32 -14.13 4.17 7.73
CA GLN A 32 -13.43 3.36 8.75
C GLN A 32 -12.30 4.15 9.45
N SER A 33 -12.56 5.41 9.80
CA SER A 33 -11.65 6.25 10.58
C SER A 33 -11.24 5.60 11.92
N SER A 34 -12.06 4.70 12.47
CA SER A 34 -11.82 4.00 13.73
C SER A 34 -10.61 3.07 13.69
N ILE A 35 -10.40 2.31 12.60
CA ILE A 35 -9.25 1.39 12.52
C ILE A 35 -7.94 2.15 12.35
N LEU A 36 -7.94 3.25 11.58
CA LEU A 36 -6.76 4.11 11.42
C LEU A 36 -6.40 4.82 12.73
N ALA A 37 -7.41 5.35 13.43
CA ALA A 37 -7.23 5.94 14.75
C ALA A 37 -6.72 4.90 15.77
N GLU A 38 -7.29 3.70 15.76
CA GLU A 38 -6.85 2.59 16.60
C GLU A 38 -5.39 2.20 16.30
N ALA A 39 -5.08 1.96 15.03
CA ALA A 39 -3.79 1.48 14.57
C ALA A 39 -2.67 2.52 14.73
N SER A 40 -3.00 3.80 14.88
CA SER A 40 -2.01 4.84 15.25
C SER A 40 -1.25 4.50 16.54
N ARG A 41 -1.85 3.70 17.43
CA ARG A 41 -1.27 3.22 18.69
C ARG A 41 -0.55 1.88 18.58
N TRP A 42 -0.74 1.13 17.49
CA TRP A 42 -0.05 -0.14 17.27
C TRP A 42 1.43 0.08 17.01
N ALA A 43 2.26 -0.88 17.41
CA ALA A 43 3.70 -0.78 17.19
C ALA A 43 4.01 -0.85 15.68
N PRO A 44 4.88 0.03 15.15
CA PRO A 44 5.39 -0.12 13.79
C PRO A 44 6.25 -1.38 13.70
N LEU A 45 6.04 -2.18 12.65
CA LEU A 45 6.97 -3.26 12.33
C LEU A 45 8.32 -2.67 11.90
N LEU A 46 9.40 -3.30 12.36
CA LEU A 46 10.74 -2.90 11.90
C LEU A 46 10.86 -3.16 10.39
N THR A 47 11.60 -2.30 9.70
CA THR A 47 11.74 -2.34 8.23
C THR A 47 12.47 -3.60 7.75
N ASN A 48 13.24 -4.28 8.60
CA ASN A 48 13.81 -5.60 8.27
C ASN A 48 12.83 -6.77 8.45
N HIS A 49 11.59 -6.55 8.88
CA HIS A 49 10.56 -7.58 8.97
C HIS A 49 9.66 -7.65 7.74
N TYR A 50 9.78 -6.72 6.80
CA TYR A 50 8.97 -6.76 5.59
C TYR A 50 9.70 -6.17 4.40
N VAL A 51 9.22 -6.52 3.22
CA VAL A 51 9.73 -6.02 1.95
C VAL A 51 8.63 -6.05 0.90
N ARG A 52 8.70 -5.12 -0.04
CA ARG A 52 7.82 -5.13 -1.22
C ARG A 52 8.18 -6.30 -2.12
N VAL A 53 7.17 -6.88 -2.76
CA VAL A 53 7.44 -7.80 -3.88
C VAL A 53 8.08 -7.01 -5.02
N ASP A 54 9.11 -7.59 -5.64
CA ASP A 54 9.78 -7.04 -6.81
C ASP A 54 8.77 -6.76 -7.93
N GLU A 55 8.93 -5.62 -8.62
CA GLU A 55 7.97 -5.16 -9.64
C GLU A 55 7.64 -6.24 -10.68
N GLY A 56 8.65 -6.95 -11.19
CA GLY A 56 8.47 -8.02 -12.18
C GLY A 56 7.75 -9.26 -11.66
N LYS A 57 7.50 -9.35 -10.35
CA LYS A 57 6.80 -10.45 -9.68
C LYS A 57 5.47 -10.02 -9.05
N ARG A 58 5.18 -8.72 -9.01
CA ARG A 58 3.99 -8.13 -8.37
C ARG A 58 2.70 -8.81 -8.83
N SER A 59 2.47 -8.94 -10.15
CA SER A 59 1.26 -9.56 -10.69
C SER A 59 1.10 -11.03 -10.27
N GLN A 60 2.20 -11.78 -10.20
CA GLN A 60 2.19 -13.17 -9.75
C GLN A 60 1.83 -13.26 -8.26
N ALA A 61 2.42 -12.41 -7.43
CA ALA A 61 2.15 -12.36 -6.00
C ALA A 61 0.70 -11.93 -5.71
N VAL A 62 0.20 -10.88 -6.37
CA VAL A 62 -1.20 -10.46 -6.26
C VAL A 62 -2.14 -11.60 -6.67
N ALA A 63 -1.82 -12.35 -7.73
CA ALA A 63 -2.63 -13.49 -8.16
C ALA A 63 -2.67 -14.62 -7.13
N LEU A 64 -1.58 -14.86 -6.38
CA LEU A 64 -1.56 -15.86 -5.30
C LEU A 64 -2.47 -15.48 -4.13
N LEU A 65 -2.63 -14.20 -3.85
CA LEU A 65 -3.54 -13.74 -2.79
C LEU A 65 -5.01 -13.99 -3.15
N GLN A 66 -5.37 -14.03 -4.44
CA GLN A 66 -6.76 -14.16 -4.90
C GLN A 66 -7.69 -13.23 -4.09
N ASP A 67 -8.70 -13.79 -3.42
CA ASP A 67 -9.64 -13.09 -2.55
C ASP A 67 -9.17 -12.97 -1.08
N GLN A 68 -8.05 -13.59 -0.71
CA GLN A 68 -7.47 -13.56 0.64
C GLN A 68 -6.59 -12.34 0.90
N SER A 69 -6.63 -11.82 2.13
CA SER A 69 -5.81 -10.66 2.51
C SER A 69 -4.36 -11.01 2.86
N PHE A 70 -4.06 -12.30 3.07
CA PHE A 70 -2.71 -12.82 3.24
C PHE A 70 -2.64 -14.31 2.89
N ALA A 71 -1.45 -14.81 2.61
CA ALA A 71 -1.15 -16.23 2.42
C ALA A 71 0.20 -16.58 3.05
N LEU A 72 0.31 -17.75 3.68
CA LEU A 72 1.61 -18.27 4.12
C LEU A 72 2.40 -18.72 2.89
N VAL A 73 3.65 -18.27 2.77
CA VAL A 73 4.57 -18.72 1.73
C VAL A 73 5.78 -19.38 2.39
N ASP A 74 6.54 -20.17 1.64
CA ASP A 74 7.82 -20.67 2.13
C ASP A 74 8.93 -19.60 1.93
N ARG A 75 10.11 -19.87 2.51
CA ARG A 75 11.25 -18.95 2.46
C ARG A 75 11.85 -18.84 1.05
N GLU A 76 11.77 -19.90 0.24
CA GLU A 76 12.30 -19.90 -1.13
C GLU A 76 11.44 -19.02 -2.04
N GLN A 77 10.12 -19.14 -1.94
CA GLN A 77 9.15 -18.32 -2.65
C GLN A 77 9.23 -16.86 -2.19
N ALA A 78 9.38 -16.60 -0.89
CA ALA A 78 9.62 -15.25 -0.38
C ALA A 78 10.89 -14.63 -0.97
N ALA A 79 12.00 -15.39 -1.05
CA ALA A 79 13.25 -14.93 -1.65
C ALA A 79 13.13 -14.73 -3.18
N ALA A 80 12.31 -15.54 -3.85
CA ALA A 80 12.01 -15.37 -5.27
C ALA A 80 11.16 -14.12 -5.57
N PHE A 81 10.36 -13.66 -4.60
CA PHE A 81 9.54 -12.46 -4.69
C PHE A 81 10.24 -11.17 -4.29
N ALA A 82 11.27 -11.21 -3.45
CA ALA A 82 12.02 -10.04 -3.04
C ALA A 82 13.53 -10.33 -3.04
N ARG A 83 14.13 -10.30 -4.24
CA ARG A 83 15.53 -10.71 -4.41
C ARG A 83 16.44 -9.71 -3.69
N GLY A 84 17.30 -10.23 -2.82
CA GLY A 84 18.27 -9.42 -2.06
C GLY A 84 17.73 -8.87 -0.74
N PHE A 85 16.50 -9.19 -0.36
CA PHE A 85 16.03 -8.99 0.99
C PHE A 85 16.60 -10.06 1.93
N THR A 86 17.29 -9.62 2.97
CA THR A 86 17.77 -10.52 4.03
C THR A 86 16.71 -10.57 5.14
N PRO A 87 16.02 -11.70 5.33
CA PRO A 87 15.04 -11.81 6.38
C PRO A 87 15.68 -11.80 7.77
N PRO A 88 14.91 -11.52 8.83
CA PRO A 88 15.42 -11.61 10.19
C PRO A 88 15.91 -13.04 10.49
N PRO A 89 16.98 -13.19 11.30
CA PRO A 89 17.60 -14.49 11.57
C PRO A 89 16.76 -15.41 12.48
N SER A 90 15.61 -14.95 12.97
CA SER A 90 14.76 -15.74 13.87
C SER A 90 14.04 -16.87 13.14
N ASN A 91 14.14 -18.08 13.71
CA ASN A 91 13.41 -19.27 13.24
C ASN A 91 11.92 -19.21 13.56
N ASP A 92 11.51 -18.38 14.52
CA ASP A 92 10.11 -18.27 14.94
C ASP A 92 9.26 -17.46 13.94
N LEU A 93 9.90 -16.69 13.07
CA LEU A 93 9.24 -15.88 12.06
C LEU A 93 9.01 -16.67 10.77
N ARG A 94 7.81 -16.54 10.24
CA ARG A 94 7.39 -17.14 8.97
C ARG A 94 7.02 -16.04 7.97
N PRO A 95 7.35 -16.20 6.68
CA PRO A 95 6.99 -15.22 5.66
C PRO A 95 5.53 -15.38 5.27
N TYR A 96 4.78 -14.29 5.34
CA TYR A 96 3.43 -14.18 4.82
C TYR A 96 3.45 -13.22 3.65
N LEU A 97 2.84 -13.62 2.55
CA LEU A 97 2.46 -12.71 1.50
C LEU A 97 1.21 -11.95 1.97
N VAL A 98 1.26 -10.62 1.93
CA VAL A 98 0.24 -9.74 2.50
C VAL A 98 -0.24 -8.78 1.43
N ARG A 99 -1.56 -8.60 1.38
CA ARG A 99 -2.22 -7.66 0.47
C ARG A 99 -1.88 -6.21 0.84
N GLY A 100 -1.48 -5.45 -0.18
CA GLY A 100 -1.32 -4.00 -0.13
C GLY A 100 -2.09 -3.33 -1.26
N VAL A 101 -2.13 -2.01 -1.23
CA VAL A 101 -2.68 -1.18 -2.31
C VAL A 101 -1.89 0.12 -2.39
N ASN A 102 -1.66 0.63 -3.59
CA ASN A 102 -0.96 1.90 -3.79
C ASN A 102 -1.49 2.65 -5.01
N TYR A 103 -1.22 3.95 -5.07
CA TYR A 103 -1.47 4.76 -6.26
C TYR A 103 -0.17 4.80 -7.09
N GLY A 104 -0.07 3.94 -8.10
CA GLY A 104 1.14 3.80 -8.95
C GLY A 104 2.19 2.84 -8.39
N GLY A 105 3.11 2.38 -9.26
CA GLY A 105 3.98 1.23 -8.98
C GLY A 105 4.92 1.34 -7.77
N ARG A 106 5.31 2.55 -7.34
CA ARG A 106 6.22 2.75 -6.19
C ARG A 106 5.69 3.81 -5.22
N PRO A 107 5.27 3.42 -4.01
CA PRO A 107 4.93 4.40 -2.98
C PRO A 107 6.17 5.19 -2.56
N SER A 108 5.95 6.44 -2.14
CA SER A 108 6.92 7.31 -1.49
C SER A 108 7.36 6.78 -0.14
N TYR A 109 6.45 6.14 0.61
CA TYR A 109 6.81 5.33 1.77
C TYR A 109 5.83 4.19 2.01
N THR A 110 6.31 3.17 2.71
CA THR A 110 5.52 2.08 3.28
C THR A 110 5.63 2.13 4.81
N LEU A 111 4.52 1.86 5.50
CA LEU A 111 4.47 1.72 6.96
C LEU A 111 3.58 0.53 7.31
N LEU A 112 4.14 -0.45 8.01
CA LEU A 112 3.36 -1.55 8.57
C LEU A 112 3.26 -1.39 10.07
N ARG A 113 2.07 -1.64 10.62
CA ARG A 113 1.84 -1.69 12.07
C ARG A 113 1.13 -2.97 12.45
N PHE A 114 1.59 -3.60 13.53
CA PHE A 114 1.07 -4.88 13.97
C PHE A 114 0.61 -4.79 15.43
N ASP A 115 -0.60 -5.29 15.67
CA ASP A 115 -1.19 -5.38 17.00
C ASP A 115 -1.00 -6.81 17.53
N GLU A 116 0.07 -7.04 18.29
CA GLU A 116 0.40 -8.39 18.78
C GLU A 116 -0.75 -9.09 19.55
N PRO A 117 -1.52 -8.41 20.42
CA PRO A 117 -2.62 -9.05 21.14
C PRO A 117 -3.71 -9.61 20.23
N THR A 118 -4.03 -8.94 19.13
CA THR A 118 -5.14 -9.34 18.23
C THR A 118 -4.67 -9.92 16.91
N ASN A 119 -3.37 -9.88 16.64
CA ASN A 119 -2.71 -10.24 15.38
C ASN A 119 -3.23 -9.44 14.16
N ARG A 120 -3.70 -8.21 14.34
CA ARG A 120 -4.16 -7.36 13.23
C ARG A 120 -2.98 -6.61 12.60
N LEU A 121 -3.01 -6.47 11.28
CA LEU A 121 -1.95 -5.83 10.50
C LEU A 121 -2.51 -4.66 9.68
N LEU A 122 -1.97 -3.46 9.88
CA LEU A 122 -2.18 -2.32 9.00
C LEU A 122 -1.04 -2.25 7.98
N VAL A 123 -1.39 -2.08 6.70
CA VAL A 123 -0.44 -1.89 5.60
C VAL A 123 -0.72 -0.53 4.96
N GLN A 124 0.10 0.47 5.26
CA GLN A 124 -0.01 1.81 4.67
C GLN A 124 1.03 2.00 3.57
N GLN A 125 0.59 2.37 2.37
CA GLN A 125 1.45 2.74 1.26
C GLN A 125 1.04 4.13 0.74
N ALA A 126 1.93 5.11 0.88
CA ALA A 126 1.64 6.48 0.51
C ALA A 126 2.33 6.85 -0.81
N THR A 127 1.59 7.50 -1.69
CA THR A 127 2.06 8.04 -2.96
C THR A 127 2.04 9.57 -2.90
N TYR A 128 3.20 10.17 -3.18
CA TYR A 128 3.33 11.61 -3.41
C TYR A 128 2.83 11.97 -4.81
N ASP A 129 1.84 12.85 -4.89
CA ASP A 129 1.24 13.29 -6.15
C ASP A 129 1.89 14.57 -6.73
N GLY A 130 2.90 15.12 -6.05
CA GLY A 130 3.57 16.35 -6.48
C GLY A 130 2.80 17.64 -6.16
N GLU A 131 1.86 17.63 -5.22
CA GLU A 131 0.94 18.76 -4.92
C GLU A 131 0.04 19.13 -6.14
N MET A 132 -0.15 18.14 -7.03
CA MET A 132 -0.89 18.19 -8.30
C MET A 132 -0.97 19.55 -9.02
N LEU A 133 0.00 19.80 -9.91
CA LEU A 133 -0.09 20.80 -10.98
C LEU A 133 -0.68 20.24 -12.31
N TRP A 134 -0.82 18.91 -12.44
CA TRP A 134 -1.35 18.24 -13.65
C TRP A 134 -2.53 17.31 -13.32
N PRO A 135 -3.66 17.39 -14.05
CA PRO A 135 -4.83 16.55 -13.79
C PRO A 135 -4.67 15.15 -14.38
N THR A 136 -3.97 14.26 -13.70
CA THR A 136 -3.96 12.83 -14.00
C THR A 136 -4.94 12.09 -13.10
N ARG A 137 -5.70 11.15 -13.68
CA ARG A 137 -6.58 10.26 -12.92
C ARG A 137 -5.73 9.20 -12.21
N TRP A 138 -5.61 9.30 -10.90
CA TRP A 138 -4.93 8.29 -10.08
C TRP A 138 -5.82 7.06 -9.90
N VAL A 139 -5.26 5.90 -10.22
CA VAL A 139 -5.93 4.61 -10.07
C VAL A 139 -5.17 3.82 -9.01
N MET A 140 -5.91 3.31 -8.02
CA MET A 140 -5.34 2.42 -7.04
C MET A 140 -5.09 1.05 -7.67
N GLU A 141 -3.89 0.53 -7.47
CA GLU A 141 -3.47 -0.78 -7.95
C GLU A 141 -3.30 -1.74 -6.77
N PRO A 142 -3.72 -3.01 -6.92
CA PRO A 142 -3.35 -4.06 -5.99
C PRO A 142 -1.83 -4.19 -5.89
N ASN A 143 -1.33 -4.38 -4.68
CA ASN A 143 0.07 -4.60 -4.41
C ASN A 143 0.24 -5.77 -3.43
N ALA A 144 1.47 -6.24 -3.26
CA ALA A 144 1.78 -7.31 -2.33
C ALA A 144 3.14 -7.07 -1.64
N LEU A 145 3.22 -7.50 -0.39
CA LEU A 145 4.42 -7.43 0.43
C LEU A 145 4.69 -8.78 1.07
N ILE A 146 5.97 -9.09 1.30
CA ILE A 146 6.36 -10.18 2.18
C ILE A 146 6.54 -9.60 3.58
N VAL A 147 5.90 -10.20 4.57
CA VAL A 147 5.96 -9.80 5.98
C VAL A 147 6.32 -11.01 6.84
N TYR A 148 7.33 -10.88 7.68
CA TYR A 148 7.81 -11.92 8.58
C TYR A 148 7.18 -11.76 9.95
N LEU A 149 6.29 -12.68 10.33
CA LEU A 149 5.55 -12.66 11.59
C LEU A 149 5.64 -14.02 12.28
N ALA A 150 5.52 -14.04 13.61
CA ALA A 150 5.51 -15.29 14.37
C ALA A 150 4.24 -16.12 14.13
N ARG A 151 3.12 -15.44 13.86
CA ARG A 151 1.78 -15.99 13.72
C ARG A 151 1.07 -15.35 12.52
N PRO A 152 0.08 -16.02 11.91
CA PRO A 152 -0.69 -15.43 10.82
C PRO A 152 -1.45 -14.18 11.31
N PRO A 153 -1.58 -13.14 10.48
CA PRO A 153 -2.50 -12.05 10.77
C PRO A 153 -3.95 -12.56 10.93
N SER A 154 -4.71 -12.02 11.87
CA SER A 154 -6.15 -12.26 11.97
C SER A 154 -6.94 -11.44 10.95
N ALA A 155 -6.42 -10.26 10.61
CA ALA A 155 -6.92 -9.38 9.56
C ALA A 155 -5.80 -8.50 9.02
N VAL A 156 -5.93 -8.12 7.75
CA VAL A 156 -5.03 -7.18 7.07
C VAL A 156 -5.86 -6.01 6.56
N TYR A 157 -5.43 -4.80 6.89
CA TYR A 157 -6.07 -3.56 6.52
C TYR A 157 -5.16 -2.80 5.56
N PRO A 158 -5.36 -2.93 4.24
CA PRO A 158 -4.57 -2.20 3.26
C PRO A 158 -5.11 -0.77 3.09
N ASP A 159 -4.21 0.20 3.14
CA ASP A 159 -4.52 1.62 3.05
C ASP A 159 -3.56 2.31 2.07
N GLY A 160 -4.13 2.82 0.97
CA GLY A 160 -3.42 3.58 -0.04
C GLY A 160 -3.66 5.07 0.18
N ILE A 161 -2.60 5.80 0.48
CA ILE A 161 -2.66 7.24 0.74
C ILE A 161 -2.17 7.98 -0.52
N LEU A 162 -2.90 8.99 -0.95
CA LEU A 162 -2.50 9.89 -2.04
C LEU A 162 -2.48 11.33 -1.51
N GLY A 163 -1.44 12.08 -1.84
CA GLY A 163 -1.41 13.52 -1.58
C GLY A 163 -0.03 14.13 -1.78
N GLY A 164 0.06 15.44 -1.57
CA GLY A 164 1.32 16.18 -1.58
C GLY A 164 2.10 16.04 -0.28
N ASP A 165 2.74 17.11 0.18
CA ASP A 165 3.58 17.16 1.38
C ASP A 165 2.83 16.76 2.64
N ALA A 166 1.50 16.90 2.63
CA ALA A 166 0.60 16.48 3.70
C ALA A 166 0.79 15.00 4.10
N ILE A 167 1.17 14.12 3.17
CA ILE A 167 1.36 12.69 3.47
C ILE A 167 2.53 12.44 4.44
N PHE A 168 3.44 13.41 4.57
CA PHE A 168 4.62 13.34 5.43
C PHE A 168 4.47 14.11 6.75
N ARG A 169 3.46 14.98 6.87
CA ARG A 169 3.28 15.83 8.06
C ARG A 169 3.04 14.98 9.31
N GLY A 170 3.74 15.33 10.39
CA GLY A 170 3.64 14.62 11.68
C GLY A 170 4.22 13.21 11.67
N LYS A 171 4.88 12.77 10.58
CA LYS A 171 5.58 11.48 10.52
C LYS A 171 7.04 11.64 10.92
N ASN A 172 7.56 10.68 11.67
CA ASN A 172 8.99 10.57 11.89
C ASN A 172 9.65 10.03 10.62
N TRP A 173 10.33 10.90 9.86
CA TRP A 173 10.96 10.55 8.58
C TRP A 173 11.90 9.34 8.67
N ARG A 174 12.60 9.17 9.80
CA ARG A 174 13.53 8.05 10.01
C ARG A 174 12.83 6.70 10.21
N ALA A 175 11.53 6.72 10.51
CA ALA A 175 10.72 5.53 10.69
C ALA A 175 9.94 5.13 9.43
N LEU A 176 10.02 5.91 8.35
CA LEU A 176 9.38 5.62 7.08
C LEU A 176 10.26 4.70 6.24
N ASP A 177 9.67 3.65 5.67
CA ASP A 177 10.37 2.80 4.72
C ASP A 177 10.20 3.31 3.29
N HIS A 178 11.28 3.83 2.72
CA HIS A 178 11.31 4.35 1.35
C HIS A 178 11.81 3.30 0.33
N ARG A 179 12.18 2.10 0.78
CA ARG A 179 12.71 1.03 -0.06
C ARG A 179 11.63 0.34 -0.88
#